data_AF-K1XXP0-F1
#
_entry.id   AF-K1XXP0-F1
#
_cell.length_a   1.000
_cell.length_b   1.000
_cell.length_c   1.000
_cell.angle_alpha   90.00
_cell.angle_beta   90.00
_cell.angle_gamma   90.00
#
_symmetry.space_group_name_H-M   'P 1'
#
loop_
_entity.id
_entity.type
_entity.pdbx_description
1 polymer ?
#
loop_
_entity_poly.entity_id
_entity_poly.type
_entity_poly.pdbx_seq_one_letter_code
_entity_poly.pdbx_strand_id
1 'polypeptide(L)'
;MSSPNPLSPSSPSLPWRLNSSLIMGLTASLSRGFYYGLNYMEVTGLDRFLETLDRRRDSQIIMDDPLIWGVLPFRYGFNPSNHRWSLGSYDICFQGRLLTGFFNFGQVLPTHRGAHSPHGGLFQPVMTQAIRLLSSQPFAKPPLSHTSNPGMPDPFTTGSLTYTTNGEDSFTAPSVYLSRKHSWIHIFPEGRVHQHPKKSMRYFKWGISRLILESEPLPEIVPIFIDGNQEVMHESRGFPEFIPRAGKNIRIAFGESIDGEKVFGELRERWKKLVAMQKEALAQKGLETNWEMGELTEWLKYGTEAVALRKEVTMKVRMEVLKVRRSLGYPDEDPKQGRVETWIEEGDAKTKEKKDGSSLGDT
;
A
#
# COMPACT_ATOMS: atom_id res chain seq x y z
N MET A 1 10.44 -20.23 25.23
CA MET A 1 10.51 -18.77 25.42
C MET A 1 11.82 -18.31 24.82
N SER A 2 11.79 -17.84 23.58
CA SER A 2 12.98 -17.35 22.87
C SER A 2 13.25 -15.93 23.35
N SER A 3 14.44 -15.68 23.90
CA SER A 3 14.88 -14.35 24.32
C SER A 3 14.71 -13.33 23.19
N PRO A 4 14.23 -12.09 23.45
CA PRO A 4 14.14 -11.07 22.41
C PRO A 4 15.54 -10.72 21.91
N ASN A 5 15.72 -10.74 20.59
CA ASN A 5 16.96 -10.32 19.93
C ASN A 5 17.28 -8.85 20.32
N PRO A 6 18.47 -8.53 20.83
CA PRO A 6 18.78 -7.24 21.47
C PRO A 6 19.00 -6.03 20.53
N LEU A 7 18.53 -6.05 19.27
CA LEU A 7 18.97 -5.08 18.24
C LEU A 7 17.88 -4.27 17.52
N SER A 8 16.58 -4.47 17.79
CA SER A 8 15.52 -3.67 17.13
C SER A 8 15.20 -2.40 17.93
N PRO A 9 15.41 -1.18 17.38
CA PRO A 9 15.04 0.06 18.05
C PRO A 9 13.53 0.14 18.32
N SER A 10 13.16 0.73 19.45
CA SER A 10 11.75 0.86 19.82
C SER A 10 10.99 1.81 18.89
N SER A 11 11.56 2.96 18.54
CA SER A 11 10.93 3.96 17.70
C SER A 11 11.92 4.77 16.86
N PRO A 12 11.46 5.44 15.80
CA PRO A 12 12.27 6.42 15.06
C PRO A 12 12.76 7.55 15.98
N SER A 13 13.78 8.27 15.53
CA SER A 13 14.33 9.42 16.25
C SER A 13 13.29 10.53 16.44
N LEU A 14 13.44 11.32 17.51
CA LEU A 14 12.55 12.44 17.79
C LEU A 14 12.48 13.45 16.63
N PRO A 15 13.60 13.88 16.00
CA PRO A 15 13.53 14.76 14.83
C PRO A 15 12.74 14.16 13.67
N TRP A 16 12.89 12.84 13.42
CA TRP A 16 12.11 12.17 12.38
C TRP A 16 10.61 12.24 12.68
N ARG A 17 10.22 11.96 13.93
CA ARG A 17 8.82 12.02 14.37
C ARG A 17 8.22 13.42 14.26
N LEU A 18 8.97 14.46 14.64
CA LEU A 18 8.52 15.86 14.54
C LEU A 18 8.33 16.29 13.08
N ASN A 19 9.31 15.99 12.21
CA ASN A 19 9.20 16.30 10.78
C ASN A 19 8.05 15.54 10.11
N SER A 20 7.88 14.25 10.45
CA SER A 20 6.76 13.45 9.97
C SER A 20 5.42 14.04 10.44
N SER A 21 5.27 14.38 11.73
CA SER A 21 4.07 15.03 12.27
C SER A 21 3.72 16.34 11.54
N LEU A 22 4.72 17.17 11.25
CA LEU A 22 4.54 18.44 10.56
C LEU A 22 4.10 18.24 9.10
N ILE A 23 4.83 17.42 8.32
CA ILE A 23 4.48 17.09 6.93
C ILE A 23 3.08 16.48 6.89
N MET A 24 2.76 15.63 7.87
CA MET A 24 1.47 14.99 7.96
C MET A 24 0.34 16.01 8.21
N GLY A 25 0.45 16.79 9.29
CA GLY A 25 -0.55 17.77 9.66
C GLY A 25 -0.75 18.88 8.61
N LEU A 26 0.31 19.34 7.96
CA LEU A 26 0.23 20.37 6.92
C LEU A 26 -0.50 19.87 5.68
N THR A 27 -0.09 18.73 5.14
CA THR A 27 -0.76 18.17 3.95
C THR A 27 -2.23 17.86 4.29
N ALA A 28 -2.53 17.44 5.52
CA ALA A 28 -3.89 17.13 5.94
C ALA A 28 -4.76 18.37 5.95
N SER A 29 -4.21 19.46 6.49
CA SER A 29 -4.88 20.75 6.55
C SER A 29 -5.12 21.32 5.16
N LEU A 30 -4.14 21.21 4.26
CA LEU A 30 -4.27 21.65 2.87
C LEU A 30 -5.31 20.83 2.10
N SER A 31 -5.26 19.49 2.20
CA SER A 31 -6.26 18.61 1.58
C SER A 31 -7.67 18.89 2.11
N ARG A 32 -7.81 19.13 3.42
CA ARG A 32 -9.11 19.44 4.04
C ARG A 32 -9.66 20.77 3.55
N GLY A 33 -8.82 21.81 3.52
CA GLY A 33 -9.18 23.12 2.99
C GLY A 33 -9.59 23.02 1.52
N PHE A 34 -8.88 22.23 0.72
CA PHE A 34 -9.24 21.99 -0.67
C PHE A 34 -10.58 21.24 -0.82
N TYR A 35 -10.82 20.18 -0.06
CA TYR A 35 -12.04 19.39 -0.19
C TYR A 35 -13.30 20.06 0.34
N TYR A 36 -13.26 20.62 1.54
CA TYR A 36 -14.45 21.24 2.14
C TYR A 36 -14.58 22.73 1.83
N GLY A 37 -13.47 23.40 1.50
CA GLY A 37 -13.47 24.83 1.19
C GLY A 37 -13.64 25.14 -0.29
N LEU A 38 -13.10 24.29 -1.18
CA LEU A 38 -13.09 24.56 -2.62
C LEU A 38 -13.90 23.55 -3.44
N ASN A 39 -14.46 22.50 -2.83
CA ASN A 39 -15.20 21.45 -3.52
C ASN A 39 -16.46 21.03 -2.74
N TYR A 40 -17.29 20.22 -3.38
CA TYR A 40 -18.48 19.62 -2.77
C TYR A 40 -18.13 18.20 -2.33
N MET A 41 -17.90 18.02 -1.03
CA MET A 41 -17.44 16.76 -0.44
C MET A 41 -18.61 15.96 0.14
N GLU A 42 -18.75 14.70 -0.29
CA GLU A 42 -19.68 13.73 0.29
C GLU A 42 -18.90 12.54 0.86
N VAL A 43 -19.03 12.29 2.16
CA VAL A 43 -18.35 11.18 2.82
C VAL A 43 -19.38 10.22 3.39
N THR A 44 -19.31 8.96 2.96
CA THR A 44 -20.20 7.89 3.44
C THR A 44 -19.41 6.89 4.28
N GLY A 45 -19.97 6.49 5.42
CA GLY A 45 -19.36 5.47 6.28
C GLY A 45 -18.14 5.94 7.07
N LEU A 46 -17.95 7.25 7.22
CA LEU A 46 -16.82 7.77 7.98
C LEU A 46 -16.89 7.34 9.45
N ASP A 47 -18.06 7.40 10.09
CA ASP A 47 -18.19 7.12 11.53
C ASP A 47 -17.76 5.68 11.90
N ARG A 48 -18.19 4.68 11.14
CA ARG A 48 -17.77 3.28 11.30
C ARG A 48 -16.26 3.09 11.07
N PHE A 49 -15.68 3.85 10.15
CA PHE A 49 -14.25 3.83 9.91
C PHE A 49 -13.49 4.45 11.09
N LEU A 50 -13.96 5.59 11.61
CA LEU A 50 -13.41 6.21 12.81
C LEU A 50 -13.53 5.31 14.04
N GLU A 51 -14.64 4.58 14.19
CA GLU A 51 -14.81 3.57 15.24
C GLU A 51 -13.79 2.43 15.10
N THR A 52 -13.54 1.97 13.88
CA THR A 52 -12.50 0.96 13.61
C THR A 52 -11.11 1.48 14.01
N LEU A 53 -10.80 2.74 13.69
CA LEU A 53 -9.55 3.39 14.09
C LEU A 53 -9.45 3.56 15.62
N ASP A 54 -10.54 4.00 16.26
CA ASP A 54 -10.59 4.22 17.71
C ASP A 54 -10.54 2.88 18.48
N ARG A 55 -11.11 1.77 17.96
CA ARG A 55 -10.99 0.43 18.55
C ARG A 55 -9.55 -0.08 18.55
N ARG A 56 -8.76 0.27 17.54
CA ARG A 56 -7.33 -0.09 17.50
C ARG A 56 -6.47 0.77 18.43
N ARG A 57 -7.01 1.86 18.99
CA ARG A 57 -6.29 2.84 19.81
C ARG A 57 -5.67 2.24 21.08
N ASP A 58 -6.24 1.16 21.62
CA ASP A 58 -5.67 0.42 22.77
C ASP A 58 -4.36 -0.33 22.41
N SER A 59 -3.96 -0.37 21.14
CA SER A 59 -2.75 -1.04 20.66
C SER A 59 -1.84 -0.18 19.75
N GLN A 60 -1.78 1.14 20.02
CA GLN A 60 -0.98 2.14 19.28
C GLN A 60 -1.66 2.66 17.99
N ILE A 61 -1.49 3.95 17.74
CA ILE A 61 -2.38 4.85 16.99
C ILE A 61 -2.21 4.72 15.44
N ILE A 62 -3.28 4.93 14.65
CA ILE A 62 -3.37 4.56 13.21
C ILE A 62 -4.23 5.57 12.38
N MET A 63 -3.72 6.07 11.22
CA MET A 63 -4.43 6.85 10.17
C MET A 63 -3.48 7.41 9.06
N ASP A 64 -3.95 7.83 7.87
CA ASP A 64 -4.31 7.14 6.60
C ASP A 64 -4.26 8.16 5.41
N ASP A 65 -3.53 7.95 4.29
CA ASP A 65 -3.29 8.74 3.00
C ASP A 65 -3.53 10.30 2.86
N PRO A 66 -2.71 11.09 2.11
CA PRO A 66 -2.91 12.55 1.89
C PRO A 66 -4.30 12.99 1.41
N LEU A 67 -5.01 12.17 0.63
CA LEU A 67 -6.37 12.47 0.18
C LEU A 67 -7.39 12.09 1.27
N ILE A 68 -7.21 10.96 1.96
CA ILE A 68 -8.03 10.65 3.12
C ILE A 68 -7.85 11.70 4.24
N TRP A 69 -6.68 12.36 4.33
CA TRP A 69 -6.42 13.40 5.34
C TRP A 69 -7.35 14.60 5.26
N GLY A 70 -7.87 14.88 4.08
CA GLY A 70 -8.82 15.98 3.96
C GLY A 70 -10.13 15.69 4.69
N VAL A 71 -10.57 14.43 4.73
CA VAL A 71 -11.86 14.05 5.35
C VAL A 71 -11.76 13.75 6.84
N LEU A 72 -10.63 13.24 7.32
CA LEU A 72 -10.48 12.84 8.72
C LEU A 72 -10.37 14.05 9.68
N PRO A 73 -10.87 13.94 10.94
CA PRO A 73 -10.73 14.99 11.93
C PRO A 73 -9.26 15.31 12.27
N PHE A 74 -8.93 16.58 12.54
CA PHE A 74 -7.56 17.03 12.81
C PHE A 74 -6.84 16.29 13.94
N ARG A 75 -7.58 15.76 14.93
CA ARG A 75 -7.03 14.98 16.06
C ARG A 75 -6.14 13.82 15.62
N TYR A 76 -6.35 13.33 14.41
CA TYR A 76 -5.60 12.22 13.87
C TYR A 76 -4.51 12.64 12.85
N GLY A 77 -4.51 13.89 12.34
CA GLY A 77 -3.57 14.35 11.30
C GLY A 77 -2.17 14.71 11.80
N PHE A 78 -2.03 15.08 13.08
CA PHE A 78 -0.76 15.57 13.66
C PHE A 78 -0.01 14.51 14.47
N ASN A 79 -0.48 13.27 14.51
CA ASN A 79 0.22 12.20 15.22
C ASN A 79 1.12 11.43 14.22
N PRO A 80 2.44 11.36 14.41
CA PRO A 80 3.35 10.57 13.55
C PRO A 80 3.49 9.12 14.04
N SER A 81 3.05 8.82 15.28
CA SER A 81 2.89 7.45 15.79
C SER A 81 1.63 6.79 15.25
N ASN A 82 1.11 7.36 14.17
CA ASN A 82 -0.06 7.00 13.40
C ASN A 82 0.46 6.14 12.25
N HIS A 83 0.67 4.86 12.50
CA HIS A 83 1.53 4.00 11.69
C HIS A 83 0.92 3.57 10.34
N ARG A 84 0.43 4.53 9.55
CA ARG A 84 0.03 4.30 8.17
C ARG A 84 1.23 4.36 7.25
N TRP A 85 1.28 3.42 6.33
CA TRP A 85 2.14 3.43 5.17
C TRP A 85 1.33 3.44 3.88
N SER A 86 1.83 4.12 2.86
CA SER A 86 1.29 4.03 1.49
C SER A 86 2.39 3.57 0.54
N LEU A 87 2.02 3.11 -0.64
CA LEU A 87 2.96 2.72 -1.70
C LEU A 87 3.00 3.82 -2.76
N GLY A 88 4.16 4.46 -2.93
CA GLY A 88 4.37 5.53 -3.90
C GLY A 88 5.25 5.07 -5.05
N SER A 89 4.98 5.53 -6.26
CA SER A 89 5.83 5.24 -7.42
C SER A 89 7.23 5.81 -7.21
N TYR A 90 8.26 4.98 -7.39
CA TYR A 90 9.65 5.39 -7.28
C TYR A 90 9.98 6.53 -8.25
N ASP A 91 9.55 6.37 -9.50
CA ASP A 91 9.83 7.26 -10.62
C ASP A 91 9.07 8.60 -10.58
N ILE A 92 8.05 8.73 -9.70
CA ILE A 92 7.41 10.02 -9.39
C ILE A 92 7.83 10.54 -8.03
N CYS A 93 7.58 9.77 -6.97
CA CYS A 93 7.66 10.26 -5.58
C CYS A 93 9.09 10.36 -5.06
N PHE A 94 10.03 9.64 -5.66
CA PHE A 94 11.41 9.53 -5.14
C PHE A 94 12.43 10.15 -6.10
N GLN A 95 11.98 11.14 -6.86
CA GLN A 95 12.81 11.92 -7.76
C GLN A 95 13.44 13.11 -7.04
N GLY A 96 14.76 13.07 -6.87
CA GLY A 96 15.52 14.11 -6.18
C GLY A 96 15.33 14.11 -4.66
N ARG A 97 16.18 14.89 -3.97
CA ARG A 97 16.32 14.83 -2.50
C ARG A 97 15.12 15.40 -1.75
N LEU A 98 14.54 16.50 -2.23
CA LEU A 98 13.41 17.17 -1.57
C LEU A 98 12.15 16.32 -1.60
N LEU A 99 11.82 15.78 -2.77
CA LEU A 99 10.63 14.95 -2.96
C LEU A 99 10.75 13.63 -2.18
N THR A 100 11.92 12.99 -2.26
CA THR A 100 12.25 11.81 -1.45
C THR A 100 12.08 12.08 0.04
N GLY A 101 12.57 13.22 0.54
CA GLY A 101 12.37 13.63 1.93
C GLY A 101 10.90 13.78 2.30
N PHE A 102 10.14 14.52 1.48
CA PHE A 102 8.70 14.74 1.67
C PHE A 102 7.93 13.41 1.78
N PHE A 103 8.12 12.51 0.82
CA PHE A 103 7.42 11.23 0.79
C PHE A 103 7.90 10.26 1.89
N ASN A 104 9.18 10.29 2.26
CA ASN A 104 9.69 9.50 3.40
C ASN A 104 9.08 9.96 4.73
N PHE A 105 9.05 11.27 5.00
CA PHE A 105 8.39 11.82 6.20
C PHE A 105 6.87 11.64 6.15
N GLY A 106 6.31 11.62 4.94
CA GLY A 106 4.93 11.23 4.65
C GLY A 106 4.67 9.72 4.76
N GLN A 107 5.61 8.89 5.21
CA GLN A 107 5.49 7.42 5.33
C GLN A 107 5.02 6.72 4.05
N VAL A 108 5.59 7.12 2.92
CA VAL A 108 5.36 6.47 1.63
C VAL A 108 6.54 5.57 1.33
N LEU A 109 6.25 4.33 0.94
CA LEU A 109 7.27 3.36 0.58
C LEU A 109 7.59 3.43 -0.92
N PRO A 110 8.87 3.49 -1.30
CA PRO A 110 9.31 3.49 -2.69
C PRO A 110 8.96 2.18 -3.39
N THR A 111 8.12 2.30 -4.43
CA THR A 111 7.59 1.15 -5.18
C THR A 111 7.90 1.30 -6.66
N HIS A 112 8.65 0.33 -7.19
CA HIS A 112 8.97 0.24 -8.62
C HIS A 112 7.80 -0.38 -9.39
N ARG A 113 7.65 0.05 -10.64
CA ARG A 113 6.62 -0.44 -11.55
C ARG A 113 7.26 -1.04 -12.77
N GLY A 114 6.77 -2.21 -13.18
CA GLY A 114 7.38 -2.98 -14.27
C GLY A 114 7.44 -2.23 -15.60
N ALA A 115 6.55 -1.25 -15.84
CA ALA A 115 6.59 -0.44 -17.06
C ALA A 115 7.75 0.56 -17.11
N HIS A 116 8.29 0.99 -15.96
CA HIS A 116 9.31 2.04 -15.86
C HIS A 116 10.64 1.55 -15.27
N SER A 117 10.64 0.37 -14.62
CA SER A 117 11.81 -0.15 -13.93
C SER A 117 11.84 -1.68 -13.98
N PRO A 118 13.02 -2.29 -14.25
CA PRO A 118 13.20 -3.74 -14.20
C PRO A 118 13.07 -4.30 -12.76
N HIS A 119 13.16 -3.44 -11.75
CA HIS A 119 12.97 -3.80 -10.34
C HIS A 119 11.49 -3.81 -9.94
N GLY A 120 10.59 -3.41 -10.84
CA GLY A 120 9.16 -3.44 -10.60
C GLY A 120 8.61 -4.86 -10.60
N GLY A 121 7.61 -5.12 -9.77
CA GLY A 121 6.94 -6.42 -9.75
C GLY A 121 6.36 -6.78 -8.40
N LEU A 122 5.90 -8.02 -8.30
CA LEU A 122 5.22 -8.54 -7.11
C LEU A 122 6.18 -8.85 -5.95
N PHE A 123 7.44 -9.13 -6.25
CA PHE A 123 8.43 -9.62 -5.29
C PHE A 123 9.52 -8.59 -4.95
N GLN A 124 9.26 -7.31 -5.26
CA GLN A 124 10.17 -6.22 -4.92
C GLN A 124 10.31 -6.04 -3.39
N PRO A 125 11.46 -5.56 -2.88
CA PRO A 125 11.74 -5.47 -1.44
C PRO A 125 10.71 -4.69 -0.62
N VAL A 126 10.08 -3.67 -1.22
CA VAL A 126 9.04 -2.88 -0.55
C VAL A 126 7.82 -3.71 -0.16
N MET A 127 7.46 -4.74 -0.93
CA MET A 127 6.33 -5.61 -0.58
C MET A 127 6.64 -6.40 0.70
N THR A 128 7.90 -6.82 0.87
CA THR A 128 8.36 -7.47 2.10
C THR A 128 8.27 -6.52 3.29
N GLN A 129 8.66 -5.24 3.13
CA GLN A 129 8.50 -4.23 4.17
C GLN A 129 7.03 -4.02 4.54
N ALA A 130 6.14 -3.95 3.55
CA ALA A 130 4.70 -3.83 3.77
C ALA A 130 4.12 -5.02 4.55
N ILE A 131 4.45 -6.26 4.17
CA ILE A 131 4.00 -7.47 4.88
C ILE A 131 4.46 -7.44 6.35
N ARG A 132 5.73 -7.07 6.58
CA ARG A 132 6.30 -6.98 7.93
C ARG A 132 5.62 -5.90 8.77
N LEU A 133 5.34 -4.73 8.20
CA LEU A 133 4.61 -3.66 8.88
C LEU A 133 3.22 -4.10 9.38
N LEU A 134 2.51 -4.93 8.60
CA LEU A 134 1.20 -5.48 8.96
C LEU A 134 1.28 -6.59 10.03
N SER A 135 2.45 -7.18 10.26
CA SER A 135 2.60 -8.43 11.01
C SER A 135 3.17 -8.26 12.41
N SER A 136 3.03 -9.32 13.22
CA SER A 136 3.67 -9.46 14.52
C SER A 136 5.19 -9.57 14.40
N GLN A 137 5.91 -8.76 15.16
CA GLN A 137 7.35 -8.87 15.41
C GLN A 137 7.65 -9.71 16.67
N PRO A 138 8.88 -10.22 16.85
CA PRO A 138 10.07 -10.05 16.00
C PRO A 138 10.12 -11.03 14.82
N PHE A 139 10.79 -10.61 13.73
CA PHE A 139 11.08 -11.48 12.58
C PHE A 139 12.38 -12.27 12.81
N ALA A 140 12.49 -13.45 12.18
CA ALA A 140 13.53 -14.45 12.48
C ALA A 140 14.98 -13.95 12.31
N LYS A 141 15.23 -12.97 11.43
CA LYS A 141 16.54 -12.33 11.21
C LYS A 141 16.34 -10.82 10.98
N PRO A 142 17.22 -9.94 11.50
CA PRO A 142 17.26 -8.55 11.08
C PRO A 142 17.70 -8.46 9.60
N PRO A 143 17.18 -7.51 8.81
CA PRO A 143 17.48 -7.42 7.38
C PRO A 143 19.00 -7.39 7.13
N LEU A 144 19.46 -8.29 6.27
CA LEU A 144 20.87 -8.50 5.95
C LEU A 144 21.53 -7.23 5.38
N SER A 145 22.78 -7.03 5.83
CA SER A 145 23.68 -5.91 5.53
C SER A 145 24.10 -5.83 4.07
N HIS A 146 24.09 -4.63 3.50
CA HIS A 146 25.04 -4.24 2.44
C HIS A 146 26.01 -3.20 3.01
N THR A 147 27.31 -3.49 2.92
CA THR A 147 28.41 -2.59 3.28
C THR A 147 28.42 -1.37 2.37
N SER A 148 28.20 -0.18 2.92
CA SER A 148 28.43 1.09 2.22
C SER A 148 29.92 1.45 2.22
N ASN A 149 30.41 1.99 1.11
CA ASN A 149 31.77 2.51 0.89
C ASN A 149 32.29 3.41 2.05
N PRO A 150 33.61 3.37 2.36
CA PRO A 150 34.21 4.22 3.38
C PRO A 150 34.50 5.61 2.82
N GLY A 151 33.61 6.58 3.09
CA GLY A 151 33.81 7.97 2.66
C GLY A 151 33.07 9.05 3.45
N MET A 152 32.23 8.69 4.42
CA MET A 152 31.60 9.63 5.37
C MET A 152 31.01 8.80 6.53
N PRO A 153 31.56 8.87 7.75
CA PRO A 153 30.93 8.24 8.91
C PRO A 153 29.73 9.09 9.35
N ASP A 154 28.51 8.66 9.02
CA ASP A 154 27.26 9.23 9.53
C ASP A 154 26.97 8.69 10.95
N PRO A 155 26.68 9.56 11.96
CA PRO A 155 26.44 9.19 13.37
C PRO A 155 25.27 8.23 13.66
N PHE A 156 24.58 7.66 12.66
CA PHE A 156 23.48 6.70 12.81
C PHE A 156 23.84 5.22 12.54
N THR A 157 25.12 4.88 12.44
CA THR A 157 25.52 3.55 11.98
C THR A 157 25.82 2.56 13.11
N THR A 158 24.82 1.76 13.50
CA THR A 158 25.00 0.39 14.03
C THR A 158 23.91 -0.55 13.45
N GLY A 159 24.29 -1.41 12.48
CA GLY A 159 23.56 -2.62 12.07
C GLY A 159 22.28 -2.46 11.21
N SER A 160 22.45 -2.10 9.92
CA SER A 160 21.44 -1.91 8.84
C SER A 160 19.96 -1.74 9.22
N LEU A 161 19.59 -0.49 9.53
CA LEU A 161 18.21 0.02 9.59
C LEU A 161 17.63 0.37 8.21
N THR A 162 18.26 -0.06 7.12
CA THR A 162 17.90 0.33 5.76
C THR A 162 17.67 -0.88 4.85
N TYR A 163 16.96 -0.66 3.75
CA TYR A 163 16.80 -1.62 2.66
C TYR A 163 16.99 -0.90 1.32
N THR A 164 17.41 -1.65 0.32
CA THR A 164 17.51 -1.17 -1.05
C THR A 164 16.32 -1.68 -1.88
N THR A 165 15.89 -0.90 -2.86
CA THR A 165 14.82 -1.23 -3.80
C THR A 165 15.36 -1.62 -5.18
N ASN A 166 16.58 -1.22 -5.53
CA ASN A 166 17.22 -1.52 -6.81
C ASN A 166 18.67 -2.02 -6.72
N GLY A 167 19.26 -2.10 -5.52
CA GLY A 167 20.66 -2.48 -5.29
C GLY A 167 21.62 -1.29 -5.15
N GLU A 168 21.19 -0.08 -5.49
CA GLU A 168 22.01 1.14 -5.48
C GLU A 168 21.50 2.18 -4.46
N ASP A 169 20.18 2.26 -4.27
CA ASP A 169 19.54 3.17 -3.32
C ASP A 169 19.56 2.63 -1.88
N SER A 170 19.20 3.49 -0.92
CA SER A 170 19.12 3.12 0.50
C SER A 170 17.99 3.90 1.17
N PHE A 171 17.01 3.16 1.69
CA PHE A 171 15.85 3.71 2.42
C PHE A 171 15.80 3.13 3.83
N THR A 172 15.39 3.92 4.81
CA THR A 172 15.13 3.39 6.16
C THR A 172 14.04 2.32 6.10
N ALA A 173 14.33 1.12 6.61
CA ALA A 173 13.40 0.01 6.71
C ALA A 173 12.45 0.24 7.90
N PRO A 174 11.19 0.63 7.65
CA PRO A 174 10.31 1.02 8.74
C PRO A 174 9.87 -0.15 9.61
N SER A 175 9.90 -1.37 9.07
CA SER A 175 9.55 -2.58 9.79
C SER A 175 10.59 -3.00 10.84
N VAL A 176 11.70 -2.27 10.98
CA VAL A 176 12.72 -2.55 12.01
C VAL A 176 12.32 -1.95 13.37
N TYR A 177 11.42 -0.95 13.41
CA TYR A 177 11.00 -0.33 14.65
C TYR A 177 9.86 -1.10 15.33
N LEU A 178 10.02 -1.39 16.63
CA LEU A 178 9.01 -2.13 17.41
C LEU A 178 7.66 -1.39 17.53
N SER A 179 7.71 -0.06 17.55
CA SER A 179 6.53 0.80 17.53
C SER A 179 5.70 0.67 16.26
N ARG A 180 6.28 0.18 15.16
CA ARG A 180 5.61 0.12 13.84
C ARG A 180 5.01 -1.25 13.52
N LYS A 181 4.96 -2.18 14.47
CA LYS A 181 4.22 -3.45 14.28
C LYS A 181 2.71 -3.17 14.17
N HIS A 182 1.99 -4.04 13.47
CA HIS A 182 0.54 -3.86 13.24
C HIS A 182 0.17 -2.49 12.66
N SER A 183 1.09 -1.95 11.84
CA SER A 183 0.83 -0.77 11.04
C SER A 183 -0.38 -0.97 10.15
N TRP A 184 -0.92 0.12 9.63
CA TRP A 184 -1.90 0.11 8.56
C TRP A 184 -1.23 0.38 7.22
N ILE A 185 -1.75 -0.22 6.14
CA ILE A 185 -1.27 0.06 4.78
C ILE A 185 -2.45 0.47 3.90
N HIS A 186 -2.32 1.66 3.32
CA HIS A 186 -3.19 2.13 2.25
C HIS A 186 -2.61 1.72 0.90
N ILE A 187 -3.47 1.24 0.00
CA ILE A 187 -3.04 0.79 -1.32
C ILE A 187 -4.13 1.06 -2.35
N PHE A 188 -3.70 1.56 -3.51
CA PHE A 188 -4.52 1.63 -4.72
C PHE A 188 -4.19 0.41 -5.59
N PRO A 189 -4.98 -0.68 -5.50
CA PRO A 189 -4.60 -1.96 -6.10
C PRO A 189 -4.65 -1.95 -7.65
N GLU A 190 -5.29 -0.98 -8.29
CA GLU A 190 -5.19 -0.77 -9.76
C GLU A 190 -3.75 -0.45 -10.18
N GLY A 191 -2.97 0.16 -9.29
CA GLY A 191 -1.54 0.44 -9.44
C GLY A 191 -1.20 1.37 -10.61
N ARG A 192 -2.17 2.20 -11.02
CA ARG A 192 -2.05 3.41 -11.85
C ARG A 192 -3.35 4.20 -11.76
N VAL A 193 -3.32 5.47 -12.16
CA VAL A 193 -4.54 6.28 -12.29
C VAL A 193 -5.35 5.78 -13.49
N HIS A 194 -6.61 5.50 -13.23
CA HIS A 194 -7.61 5.09 -14.21
C HIS A 194 -8.84 5.98 -14.04
N GLN A 195 -9.23 6.66 -15.12
CA GLN A 195 -10.40 7.53 -15.14
C GLN A 195 -11.35 7.01 -16.21
N HIS A 196 -12.51 6.50 -15.81
CA HIS A 196 -13.51 5.98 -16.75
C HIS A 196 -14.80 6.80 -16.63
N PRO A 197 -15.50 7.15 -17.74
CA PRO A 197 -16.74 7.94 -17.69
C PRO A 197 -17.83 7.33 -16.82
N LYS A 198 -17.98 6.00 -16.87
CA LYS A 198 -18.88 5.22 -15.99
C LYS A 198 -18.33 4.93 -14.59
N LYS A 199 -17.19 5.53 -14.22
CA LYS A 199 -16.50 5.33 -12.94
C LYS A 199 -16.25 3.85 -12.64
N SER A 200 -15.91 3.07 -13.66
CA SER A 200 -15.56 1.67 -13.49
C SER A 200 -14.13 1.53 -12.98
N MET A 201 -13.87 0.46 -12.25
CA MET A 201 -12.53 0.12 -11.76
C MET A 201 -11.83 -0.84 -12.72
N ARG A 202 -10.52 -0.68 -12.87
CA ARG A 202 -9.67 -1.65 -13.56
C ARG A 202 -9.56 -2.96 -12.76
N TYR A 203 -8.86 -3.94 -13.32
CA TYR A 203 -8.37 -5.08 -12.55
C TYR A 203 -7.44 -4.61 -11.43
N PHE A 204 -7.41 -5.39 -10.35
CA PHE A 204 -6.48 -5.18 -9.24
C PHE A 204 -5.19 -5.99 -9.47
N LYS A 205 -4.04 -5.38 -9.22
CA LYS A 205 -2.73 -6.03 -9.25
C LYS A 205 -2.58 -6.95 -8.04
N TRP A 206 -1.85 -8.05 -8.23
CA TRP A 206 -1.71 -9.12 -7.23
C TRP A 206 -0.88 -8.74 -5.99
N GLY A 207 -0.31 -7.53 -5.92
CA GLY A 207 0.41 -7.06 -4.73
C GLY A 207 -0.41 -7.19 -3.45
N ILE A 208 -1.70 -6.88 -3.52
CA ILE A 208 -2.62 -6.95 -2.39
C ILE A 208 -2.80 -8.37 -1.84
N SER A 209 -2.71 -9.41 -2.70
CA SER A 209 -2.88 -10.78 -2.21
C SER A 209 -1.74 -11.20 -1.29
N ARG A 210 -0.52 -10.67 -1.50
CA ARG A 210 0.61 -10.96 -0.61
C ARG A 210 0.39 -10.41 0.79
N LEU A 211 -0.13 -9.18 0.89
CA LEU A 211 -0.46 -8.56 2.17
C LEU A 211 -1.49 -9.37 2.96
N ILE A 212 -2.40 -10.06 2.29
CA ILE A 212 -3.46 -10.86 2.94
C ILE A 212 -2.96 -12.27 3.28
N LEU A 213 -2.23 -12.91 2.36
CA LEU A 213 -1.78 -14.29 2.52
C LEU A 213 -0.58 -14.41 3.47
N GLU A 214 0.37 -13.47 3.40
CA GLU A 214 1.67 -13.59 4.06
C GLU A 214 1.77 -12.87 5.41
N SER A 215 0.90 -11.89 5.66
CA SER A 215 0.85 -11.21 6.96
C SER A 215 0.25 -12.11 8.03
N GLU A 216 0.79 -12.01 9.25
CA GLU A 216 0.32 -12.76 10.42
C GLU A 216 0.33 -11.83 11.65
N PRO A 217 -0.82 -11.58 12.31
CA PRO A 217 -2.17 -12.09 11.99
C PRO A 217 -2.73 -11.57 10.66
N LEU A 218 -3.87 -12.12 10.23
CA LEU A 218 -4.63 -11.55 9.10
C LEU A 218 -4.92 -10.08 9.38
N PRO A 219 -4.49 -9.15 8.51
CA PRO A 219 -4.83 -7.75 8.69
C PRO A 219 -6.34 -7.57 8.56
N GLU A 220 -6.91 -6.69 9.38
CA GLU A 220 -8.26 -6.20 9.15
C GLU A 220 -8.26 -5.25 7.95
N ILE A 221 -9.24 -5.43 7.05
CA ILE A 221 -9.29 -4.80 5.73
C ILE A 221 -10.57 -3.99 5.62
N VAL A 222 -10.46 -2.72 5.24
CA VAL A 222 -11.60 -1.83 4.96
C VAL A 222 -11.55 -1.43 3.49
N PRO A 223 -12.56 -1.80 2.67
CA PRO A 223 -12.63 -1.38 1.28
C PRO A 223 -13.03 0.10 1.20
N ILE A 224 -12.35 0.88 0.36
CA ILE A 224 -12.65 2.30 0.15
C ILE A 224 -12.90 2.52 -1.33
N PHE A 225 -13.96 3.25 -1.66
CA PHE A 225 -14.24 3.71 -3.02
C PHE A 225 -14.16 5.24 -3.07
N ILE A 226 -13.42 5.76 -4.05
CA ILE A 226 -13.15 7.19 -4.21
C ILE A 226 -13.56 7.62 -5.60
N ASP A 227 -14.27 8.74 -5.69
CA ASP A 227 -14.81 9.31 -6.91
C ASP A 227 -14.74 10.84 -6.89
N GLY A 228 -14.64 11.45 -8.07
CA GLY A 228 -14.59 12.90 -8.29
C GLY A 228 -13.19 13.46 -8.48
N ASN A 229 -12.15 12.78 -7.97
CA ASN A 229 -10.75 13.21 -8.15
C ASN A 229 -10.33 13.24 -9.63
N GLN A 230 -10.94 12.42 -10.47
CA GLN A 230 -10.74 12.47 -11.92
C GLN A 230 -11.23 13.78 -12.55
N GLU A 231 -12.20 14.47 -11.94
CA GLU A 231 -12.67 15.78 -12.42
C GLU A 231 -11.79 16.93 -11.89
N VAL A 232 -11.15 16.71 -10.74
CA VAL A 232 -10.19 17.65 -10.13
C VAL A 232 -8.87 17.65 -10.90
N MET A 233 -8.37 16.47 -11.27
CA MET A 233 -7.10 16.26 -11.98
C MET A 233 -7.32 15.38 -13.24
N HIS A 234 -8.17 15.84 -14.16
CA HIS A 234 -8.48 15.11 -15.39
C HIS A 234 -7.24 14.93 -16.29
N GLU A 235 -7.03 13.76 -16.89
CA GLU A 235 -5.83 13.48 -17.71
C GLU A 235 -5.71 14.35 -18.97
N SER A 236 -6.83 14.86 -19.50
CA SER A 236 -6.86 15.77 -20.67
C SER A 236 -6.90 17.26 -20.30
N ARG A 237 -6.60 17.64 -19.05
CA ARG A 237 -6.67 19.05 -18.61
C ARG A 237 -5.61 19.92 -19.28
N GLY A 238 -6.01 21.13 -19.69
CA GLY A 238 -5.09 22.13 -20.24
C GLY A 238 -4.25 22.86 -19.19
N PHE A 239 -3.35 23.73 -19.67
CA PHE A 239 -2.46 24.53 -18.82
C PHE A 239 -3.23 25.43 -17.84
N PRO A 240 -2.80 25.55 -16.56
CA PRO A 240 -1.72 24.81 -15.92
C PRO A 240 -2.17 23.41 -15.48
N GLU A 241 -1.39 22.39 -15.88
CA GLU A 241 -1.70 20.97 -15.64
C GLU A 241 -1.44 20.54 -14.19
N PHE A 242 -0.56 21.22 -13.45
CA PHE A 242 -0.25 20.86 -12.07
C PHE A 242 -1.27 21.39 -11.04
N ILE A 243 -2.22 22.24 -11.45
CA ILE A 243 -3.16 22.89 -10.53
C ILE A 243 -4.47 22.09 -10.44
N PRO A 244 -4.90 21.64 -9.25
CA PRO A 244 -6.17 20.95 -9.08
C PRO A 244 -7.36 21.90 -9.32
N ARG A 245 -8.40 21.40 -10.00
CA ARG A 245 -9.61 22.18 -10.30
C ARG A 245 -10.58 22.16 -9.12
N ALA A 246 -11.09 23.34 -8.76
CA ALA A 246 -12.09 23.52 -7.71
C ALA A 246 -13.54 23.37 -8.25
N GLY A 247 -14.51 23.36 -7.34
CA GLY A 247 -15.94 23.32 -7.64
C GLY A 247 -16.42 21.95 -8.13
N LYS A 248 -15.69 20.87 -7.80
CA LYS A 248 -16.02 19.51 -8.22
C LYS A 248 -16.75 18.75 -7.12
N ASN A 249 -17.51 17.73 -7.53
CA ASN A 249 -18.16 16.81 -6.59
C ASN A 249 -17.19 15.67 -6.30
N ILE A 250 -16.84 15.49 -5.03
CA ILE A 250 -15.90 14.47 -4.59
C ILE A 250 -16.61 13.59 -3.58
N ARG A 251 -16.58 12.28 -3.82
CA ARG A 251 -17.24 11.29 -2.98
C ARG A 251 -16.23 10.28 -2.48
N ILE A 252 -16.17 10.09 -1.17
CA ILE A 252 -15.36 9.04 -0.53
C ILE A 252 -16.32 8.16 0.28
N ALA A 253 -16.28 6.87 0.01
CA ALA A 253 -17.06 5.89 0.75
C ALA A 253 -16.14 4.85 1.40
N PHE A 254 -16.21 4.79 2.73
CA PHE A 254 -15.57 3.75 3.52
C PHE A 254 -16.56 2.61 3.66
N GLY A 255 -16.25 1.41 3.16
CA GLY A 255 -17.08 0.23 3.36
C GLY A 255 -17.05 -0.28 4.80
N GLU A 256 -17.75 -1.39 5.04
CA GLU A 256 -17.64 -2.11 6.31
C GLU A 256 -16.31 -2.87 6.37
N SER A 257 -15.79 -3.04 7.59
CA SER A 257 -14.64 -3.91 7.84
C SER A 257 -14.99 -5.33 7.40
N ILE A 258 -14.13 -5.93 6.58
CA ILE A 258 -14.36 -7.26 6.03
C ILE A 258 -14.15 -8.30 7.13
N ASP A 259 -15.10 -9.23 7.29
CA ASP A 259 -14.90 -10.46 8.05
C ASP A 259 -13.82 -11.31 7.34
N GLY A 260 -12.57 -11.09 7.77
CA GLY A 260 -11.39 -11.64 7.12
C GLY A 260 -11.37 -13.16 7.11
N GLU A 261 -11.81 -13.80 8.20
CA GLU A 261 -11.85 -15.27 8.28
C GLU A 261 -12.92 -15.83 7.35
N LYS A 262 -14.09 -15.21 7.28
CA LYS A 262 -15.15 -15.63 6.34
C LYS A 262 -14.75 -15.46 4.87
N VAL A 263 -14.05 -14.39 4.52
CA VAL A 263 -13.73 -14.09 3.10
C VAL A 263 -12.43 -14.76 2.66
N PHE A 264 -11.40 -14.78 3.53
CA PHE A 264 -10.04 -15.17 3.18
C PHE A 264 -9.50 -16.35 4.00
N GLY A 265 -10.20 -16.84 5.03
CA GLY A 265 -9.72 -17.92 5.91
C GLY A 265 -9.29 -19.17 5.14
N GLU A 266 -10.18 -19.71 4.29
CA GLU A 266 -9.87 -20.87 3.43
C GLU A 266 -8.65 -20.62 2.51
N LEU A 267 -8.54 -19.41 1.95
CA LEU A 267 -7.42 -19.05 1.08
C LEU A 267 -6.10 -18.96 1.85
N ARG A 268 -6.12 -18.45 3.09
CA ARG A 268 -4.96 -18.42 3.98
C ARG A 268 -4.58 -19.83 4.43
N GLU A 269 -5.54 -20.72 4.69
CA GLU A 269 -5.25 -22.13 4.99
C GLU A 269 -4.59 -22.83 3.81
N ARG A 270 -5.09 -22.64 2.58
CA ARG A 270 -4.47 -23.15 1.35
C ARG A 270 -3.04 -22.61 1.20
N TRP A 271 -2.82 -21.33 1.47
CA TRP A 271 -1.47 -20.76 1.47
C TRP A 271 -0.55 -21.39 2.52
N LYS A 272 -1.03 -21.55 3.75
CA LYS A 272 -0.28 -22.21 4.84
C LYS A 272 0.11 -23.64 4.47
N LYS A 273 -0.78 -24.38 3.79
CA LYS A 273 -0.47 -25.73 3.25
C LYS A 273 0.64 -25.68 2.20
N LEU A 274 0.60 -24.75 1.24
CA LEU A 274 1.68 -24.59 0.24
C LEU A 274 3.02 -24.29 0.92
N VAL A 275 3.04 -23.41 1.92
CA VAL A 275 4.24 -23.09 2.69
C VAL A 275 4.77 -24.31 3.45
N ALA A 276 3.90 -25.08 4.09
CA ALA A 276 4.28 -26.31 4.81
C ALA A 276 4.91 -27.35 3.87
N MET A 277 4.26 -27.63 2.74
CA MET A 277 4.79 -28.55 1.73
C MET A 277 6.17 -28.11 1.20
N GLN A 278 6.34 -26.80 0.96
CA GLN A 278 7.65 -26.27 0.55
C GLN A 278 8.72 -26.47 1.64
N LYS A 279 8.39 -26.27 2.91
CA LYS A 279 9.31 -26.50 4.03
C LYS A 279 9.70 -27.98 4.16
N GLU A 280 8.74 -28.89 4.03
CA GLU A 280 8.99 -30.33 4.06
C GLU A 280 9.89 -30.76 2.90
N ALA A 281 9.62 -30.29 1.68
CA ALA A 281 10.43 -30.59 0.50
C ALA A 281 11.87 -30.06 0.62
N LEU A 282 12.07 -28.90 1.25
CA LEU A 282 13.41 -28.36 1.53
C LEU A 282 14.12 -29.13 2.64
N ALA A 283 13.40 -29.53 3.70
CA ALA A 283 13.93 -30.33 4.80
C ALA A 283 14.47 -31.69 4.31
N GLN A 284 13.71 -32.36 3.42
CA GLN A 284 14.14 -33.62 2.80
C GLN A 284 15.42 -33.47 1.97
N LYS A 285 15.69 -32.27 1.44
CA LYS A 285 16.90 -31.94 0.68
C LYS A 285 18.03 -31.39 1.57
N GLY A 286 17.83 -31.31 2.88
CA GLY A 286 18.78 -30.71 3.82
C GLY A 286 19.02 -29.21 3.60
N LEU A 287 18.07 -28.50 2.97
CA LEU A 287 18.16 -27.07 2.68
C LEU A 287 17.53 -26.23 3.80
N GLU A 288 17.85 -24.93 3.85
CA GLU A 288 17.30 -23.99 4.84
C GLU A 288 15.76 -23.88 4.71
N THR A 289 15.05 -24.11 5.81
CA THR A 289 13.57 -24.13 5.87
C THR A 289 12.97 -22.89 6.53
N ASN A 290 13.82 -22.03 7.11
CA ASN A 290 13.44 -20.81 7.80
C ASN A 290 13.96 -19.60 7.03
N TRP A 291 13.09 -18.99 6.23
CA TRP A 291 13.34 -17.71 5.57
C TRP A 291 12.60 -16.57 6.29
N GLU A 292 12.95 -15.33 5.96
CA GLU A 292 12.35 -14.17 6.63
C GLU A 292 10.90 -13.95 6.19
N MET A 293 10.10 -13.31 7.05
CA MET A 293 8.72 -12.96 6.72
C MET A 293 8.68 -12.04 5.48
N GLY A 294 7.81 -12.38 4.54
CA GLY A 294 7.66 -11.70 3.25
C GLY A 294 8.72 -12.09 2.22
N GLU A 295 9.67 -12.97 2.54
CA GLU A 295 10.50 -13.64 1.55
C GLU A 295 9.86 -14.95 1.10
N LEU A 296 10.12 -15.36 -0.13
CA LEU A 296 9.52 -16.54 -0.75
C LEU A 296 10.55 -17.28 -1.60
N THR A 297 10.41 -18.60 -1.64
CA THR A 297 11.16 -19.46 -2.58
C THR A 297 10.60 -19.30 -4.00
N GLU A 298 11.38 -19.66 -5.01
CA GLU A 298 10.95 -19.57 -6.41
C GLU A 298 9.64 -20.33 -6.70
N TRP A 299 9.45 -21.50 -6.07
CA TRP A 299 8.23 -22.26 -6.20
C TRP A 299 7.02 -21.53 -5.60
N LEU A 300 7.17 -20.92 -4.42
CA LEU A 300 6.11 -20.11 -3.82
C LEU A 300 5.85 -18.80 -4.59
N LYS A 301 6.84 -18.28 -5.33
CA LYS A 301 6.67 -17.11 -6.19
C LYS A 301 5.88 -17.45 -7.45
N TYR A 302 6.30 -18.49 -8.18
CA TYR A 302 5.86 -18.71 -9.57
C TYR A 302 5.07 -20.01 -9.79
N GLY A 303 4.92 -20.85 -8.76
CA GLY A 303 4.13 -22.08 -8.84
C GLY A 303 2.69 -21.80 -9.24
N THR A 304 2.13 -22.69 -10.07
CA THR A 304 0.78 -22.55 -10.64
C THR A 304 -0.29 -22.38 -9.56
N GLU A 305 -0.21 -23.16 -8.49
CA GLU A 305 -1.13 -23.11 -7.34
C GLU A 305 -1.01 -21.79 -6.57
N ALA A 306 0.21 -21.32 -6.32
CA ALA A 306 0.46 -20.04 -5.65
C ALA A 306 -0.05 -18.87 -6.49
N VAL A 307 0.16 -18.89 -7.81
CA VAL A 307 -0.35 -17.86 -8.73
C VAL A 307 -1.88 -17.88 -8.78
N ALA A 308 -2.51 -19.05 -8.89
CA ALA A 308 -3.97 -19.18 -8.90
C ALA A 308 -4.58 -18.65 -7.59
N LEU A 309 -3.98 -18.99 -6.45
CA LEU A 309 -4.41 -18.50 -5.14
C LEU A 309 -4.34 -16.97 -5.03
N ARG A 310 -3.24 -16.36 -5.51
CA ARG A 310 -3.10 -14.89 -5.54
C ARG A 310 -4.17 -14.22 -6.39
N LYS A 311 -4.44 -14.76 -7.59
CA LYS A 311 -5.52 -14.26 -8.48
C LYS A 311 -6.88 -14.31 -7.77
N GLU A 312 -7.18 -15.41 -7.08
CA GLU A 312 -8.44 -15.60 -6.35
C GLU A 312 -8.60 -14.58 -5.21
N VAL A 313 -7.57 -14.41 -4.37
CA VAL A 313 -7.56 -13.41 -3.30
C VAL A 313 -7.77 -12.01 -3.86
N THR A 314 -7.03 -11.64 -4.91
CA THR A 314 -7.15 -10.31 -5.54
C THR A 314 -8.54 -10.06 -6.09
N MET A 315 -9.17 -11.08 -6.69
CA MET A 315 -10.55 -10.95 -7.19
C MET A 315 -11.54 -10.74 -6.04
N LYS A 316 -11.41 -11.48 -4.92
CA LYS A 316 -12.26 -11.27 -3.74
C LYS A 316 -12.13 -9.85 -3.20
N VAL A 317 -10.91 -9.31 -3.09
CA VAL A 317 -10.70 -7.92 -2.67
C VAL A 317 -11.41 -6.93 -3.60
N ARG A 318 -11.30 -7.13 -4.93
CA ARG A 318 -11.99 -6.28 -5.90
C ARG A 318 -13.50 -6.34 -5.74
N MET A 319 -14.06 -7.52 -5.48
CA MET A 319 -15.50 -7.69 -5.24
C MET A 319 -15.98 -6.94 -4.00
N GLU A 320 -15.17 -6.86 -2.93
CA GLU A 320 -15.50 -6.08 -1.74
C GLU A 320 -15.54 -4.57 -2.04
N VAL A 321 -14.59 -4.04 -2.83
CA VAL A 321 -14.65 -2.63 -3.28
C VAL A 321 -15.84 -2.38 -4.20
N LEU A 322 -16.20 -3.34 -5.06
CA LEU A 322 -17.40 -3.24 -5.89
C LEU A 322 -18.69 -3.18 -5.07
N LYS A 323 -18.77 -3.82 -3.90
CA LYS A 323 -19.94 -3.69 -3.02
C LYS A 323 -20.07 -2.25 -2.52
N VAL A 324 -18.96 -1.62 -2.13
CA VAL A 324 -18.95 -0.20 -1.71
C VAL A 324 -19.40 0.68 -2.86
N ARG A 325 -18.84 0.48 -4.06
CA ARG A 325 -19.24 1.21 -5.27
C ARG A 325 -20.76 1.09 -5.55
N ARG A 326 -21.32 -0.12 -5.49
CA ARG A 326 -22.76 -0.37 -5.68
C ARG A 326 -23.62 0.30 -4.63
N SER A 327 -23.17 0.36 -3.37
CA SER A 327 -23.90 1.03 -2.29
C SER A 327 -24.10 2.53 -2.52
N LEU A 328 -23.29 3.14 -3.40
CA LEU A 328 -23.41 4.55 -3.80
C LEU A 328 -24.34 4.78 -5.00
N GLY A 329 -25.00 3.73 -5.50
CA GLY A 329 -25.92 3.80 -6.64
C GLY A 329 -25.25 3.68 -8.01
N TYR A 330 -23.96 3.33 -8.07
CA TYR A 330 -23.29 3.10 -9.36
C TYR A 330 -23.73 1.77 -9.99
N PRO A 331 -23.92 1.72 -11.33
CA PRO A 331 -24.37 0.51 -12.03
C PRO A 331 -23.31 -0.57 -12.02
N ASP A 332 -23.71 -1.83 -12.07
CA ASP A 332 -22.78 -2.96 -12.17
C ASP A 332 -21.82 -2.81 -13.35
N GLU A 333 -20.57 -3.19 -13.13
CA GLU A 333 -19.54 -3.17 -14.17
C GLU A 333 -19.58 -4.44 -15.00
N ASP A 334 -19.11 -4.36 -16.25
CA ASP A 334 -18.82 -5.56 -17.03
C ASP A 334 -17.75 -6.41 -16.30
N PRO A 335 -18.02 -7.68 -15.98
CA PRO A 335 -17.06 -8.57 -15.31
C PRO A 335 -15.68 -8.64 -15.99
N LYS A 336 -15.61 -8.37 -17.31
CA LYS A 336 -14.35 -8.30 -18.06
C LYS A 336 -13.42 -7.19 -17.57
N GLN A 337 -13.96 -6.07 -17.06
CA GLN A 337 -13.16 -4.95 -16.54
C GLN A 337 -12.24 -5.36 -15.40
N GLY A 338 -12.59 -6.42 -14.66
CA GLY A 338 -11.77 -6.99 -13.59
C GLY A 338 -10.67 -7.96 -14.03
N ARG A 339 -10.55 -8.27 -15.33
CA ARG A 339 -9.60 -9.24 -15.88
C ARG A 339 -8.42 -8.54 -16.51
N VAL A 340 -7.20 -9.02 -16.28
CA VAL A 340 -5.99 -8.43 -16.87
C VAL A 340 -6.03 -8.53 -18.40
N GLU A 341 -6.55 -9.65 -18.91
CA GLU A 341 -6.62 -10.01 -20.32
C GLU A 341 -7.38 -8.95 -21.14
N THR A 342 -8.48 -8.43 -20.59
CA THR A 342 -9.29 -7.37 -21.22
C THR A 342 -8.46 -6.10 -21.49
N TRP A 343 -7.56 -5.74 -20.59
CA TRP A 343 -6.72 -4.55 -20.74
C TRP A 343 -5.48 -4.78 -21.61
N ILE A 344 -5.05 -6.03 -21.76
CA ILE A 344 -4.03 -6.40 -22.74
C ILE A 344 -4.62 -6.31 -24.15
N GLU A 345 -5.84 -6.83 -24.35
CA GLU A 345 -6.57 -6.79 -25.62
C GLU A 345 -6.88 -5.35 -26.08
N GLU A 346 -7.19 -4.45 -25.14
CA GLU A 346 -7.40 -3.02 -25.42
C GLU A 346 -6.11 -2.28 -25.82
N GLY A 347 -4.94 -2.86 -25.52
CA GLY A 347 -3.60 -2.37 -25.90
C GLY A 347 -3.10 -1.17 -25.10
N ASP A 348 -1.77 -1.02 -24.98
CA ASP A 348 -1.11 0.23 -24.60
C ASP A 348 -1.12 1.18 -25.80
N ALA A 349 -2.32 1.63 -26.19
CA ALA A 349 -2.43 2.71 -27.17
C ALA A 349 -1.58 3.89 -26.68
N LYS A 350 -0.70 4.43 -27.55
CA LYS A 350 0.13 5.63 -27.31
C LYS A 350 -0.68 6.89 -26.97
N THR A 351 -2.01 6.80 -27.01
CA THR A 351 -2.97 7.84 -26.65
C THR A 351 -3.45 7.60 -25.22
N LYS A 352 -3.51 8.68 -24.42
CA LYS A 352 -4.02 8.64 -23.04
C LYS A 352 -5.46 8.11 -22.94
N GLU A 353 -6.26 8.22 -24.01
CA GLU A 353 -7.63 7.72 -24.12
C GLU A 353 -7.72 6.34 -24.79
N LYS A 354 -8.62 5.49 -24.25
CA LYS A 354 -8.93 4.12 -24.69
C LYS A 354 -10.26 4.06 -25.44
N LYS A 355 -10.51 2.92 -26.11
CA LYS A 355 -11.72 2.70 -26.93
C LYS A 355 -13.02 2.70 -26.13
N ASP A 356 -12.97 2.37 -24.85
CA ASP A 356 -14.10 2.42 -23.92
C ASP A 356 -14.35 3.83 -23.35
N GLY A 357 -13.55 4.81 -23.77
CA GLY A 357 -13.58 6.19 -23.28
C GLY A 357 -12.84 6.41 -21.96
N SER A 358 -12.19 5.39 -21.41
CA SER A 358 -11.31 5.57 -20.24
C SER A 358 -10.02 6.28 -20.62
N SER A 359 -9.41 6.96 -19.65
CA SER A 359 -8.05 7.46 -19.75
C SER A 359 -7.15 6.82 -18.70
N LEU A 360 -5.95 6.45 -19.13
CA LEU A 360 -4.89 5.97 -18.24
C LEU A 360 -3.89 7.10 -18.01
N GLY A 361 -3.62 7.40 -16.75
CA GLY A 361 -2.54 8.32 -16.42
C GLY A 361 -1.18 7.66 -16.64
N ASP A 362 -0.24 8.44 -17.16
CA ASP A 362 1.20 8.23 -16.97
C ASP A 362 1.57 8.59 -15.52
N THR A 363 0.81 8.03 -14.58
CA THR A 363 1.28 8.01 -13.21
C THR A 363 2.33 6.99 -13.16
#